data_AF-A0A963ETI3-F1
#
_entry.id   AF-A0A963ETI3-F1
#
_cell.length_a   1.000
_cell.length_b   1.000
_cell.length_c   1.000
_cell.angle_alpha   90.00
_cell.angle_beta   90.00
_cell.angle_gamma   90.00
#
_symmetry.space_group_name_H-M   'P 1'
#
loop_
_entity.id
_entity.type
_entity.pdbx_description
1 polymer ?
#
loop_
_entity_poly.entity_id
_entity_poly.type
_entity_poly.pdbx_seq_one_letter_code
_entity_poly.pdbx_strand_id
1 'polypeptide(L)'
;YARQFLSIMEKPDVDHIEGLSPAISIEQKTTSHNLFFNVGAITEIYDYLRLLFARVGEPRCPDHGHNLQAQTVSQMVDAVLALPEGSKLMLLAPVVRERKGEHLHVFEELRASGFVRARINGIVTDLDDAPALEKNRKHRIEVVVD
;
A
#
# COMPACT_ATOMS: atom_id res chain seq x y z
N TYR A 1 -8.90 -15.05 18.04
CA TYR A 1 -9.00 -15.72 16.72
C TYR A 1 -8.26 -17.07 16.69
N ALA A 2 -7.00 -17.17 17.12
CA ALA A 2 -6.24 -18.45 17.12
C ALA A 2 -6.79 -19.59 18.01
N ARG A 3 -7.59 -19.29 19.05
CA ARG A 3 -8.15 -20.31 19.97
C ARG A 3 -9.22 -21.22 19.34
N GLN A 4 -9.82 -20.84 18.21
CA GLN A 4 -10.87 -21.63 17.55
C GLN A 4 -10.35 -22.78 16.68
N PHE A 5 -9.04 -22.85 16.41
CA PHE A 5 -8.44 -23.82 15.47
C PHE A 5 -7.50 -24.85 16.13
N LEU A 6 -7.26 -24.75 17.44
CA LEU A 6 -6.39 -25.69 18.18
C LEU A 6 -7.04 -27.06 18.43
N SER A 7 -8.32 -27.21 18.12
CA SER A 7 -9.16 -28.34 18.54
C SER A 7 -8.97 -29.64 17.76
N ILE A 8 -8.11 -29.68 16.74
CA ILE A 8 -7.94 -30.86 15.86
C ILE A 8 -6.59 -31.57 16.08
N MET A 9 -5.69 -31.04 16.91
CA MET A 9 -4.45 -31.75 17.23
C MET A 9 -4.67 -32.76 18.35
N GLU A 10 -4.27 -34.00 18.12
CA GLU A 10 -4.23 -35.05 19.13
C GLU A 10 -3.28 -34.62 20.25
N LYS A 11 -3.75 -34.71 21.50
CA LYS A 11 -2.92 -34.36 22.66
C LYS A 11 -1.84 -35.43 22.83
N PRO A 12 -0.60 -35.04 23.18
CA PRO A 12 0.44 -36.02 23.48
C PRO A 12 0.03 -36.86 24.69
N ASP A 13 0.42 -38.14 24.67
CA ASP A 13 0.14 -39.11 25.73
C ASP A 13 1.02 -38.84 26.95
N VAL A 14 0.54 -37.96 27.83
CA VAL A 14 1.20 -37.57 29.08
C VAL A 14 0.16 -37.43 30.18
N ASP A 15 0.44 -38.02 31.35
CA ASP A 15 -0.49 -37.98 32.50
C ASP A 15 -0.55 -36.60 33.15
N HIS A 16 0.62 -36.00 33.37
CA HIS A 16 0.74 -34.68 33.99
C HIS A 16 2.08 -34.05 33.66
N ILE A 17 2.09 -32.77 33.30
CA ILE A 17 3.31 -31.99 33.13
C ILE A 17 3.08 -30.56 33.58
N GLU A 18 3.92 -30.08 34.48
CA GLU A 18 3.87 -28.73 35.06
C GLU A 18 5.20 -28.00 34.84
N GLY A 19 5.16 -26.66 34.93
CA GLY A 19 6.36 -25.84 34.78
C GLY A 19 6.87 -25.69 33.33
N LEU A 20 6.04 -26.02 32.33
CA LEU A 20 6.42 -25.82 30.94
C LEU A 20 6.46 -24.33 30.58
N SER A 21 7.62 -23.89 30.13
CA SER A 21 7.75 -22.62 29.43
C SER A 21 7.20 -22.76 28.00
N PRO A 22 6.75 -21.66 27.37
CA PRO A 22 6.39 -21.67 25.95
C PRO A 22 7.54 -22.25 25.11
N ALA A 23 7.26 -23.34 24.38
CA ALA A 23 8.27 -24.04 23.59
C ALA A 23 8.30 -23.51 22.15
N ILE A 24 9.51 -23.40 21.58
CA ILE A 24 9.76 -23.10 20.16
C ILE A 24 10.52 -24.30 19.60
N SER A 25 9.97 -24.97 18.58
CA SER A 25 10.70 -26.01 17.84
C SER A 25 11.56 -25.37 16.75
N ILE A 26 12.82 -25.81 16.64
CA ILE A 26 13.76 -25.41 15.58
C ILE A 26 14.14 -26.68 14.83
N GLU A 27 13.56 -26.85 13.64
CA GLU A 27 13.75 -28.02 12.79
C GLU A 27 14.24 -27.59 11.41
N GLN A 28 15.10 -28.40 10.78
CA GLN A 28 15.47 -28.20 9.39
C GLN A 28 14.37 -28.73 8.47
N LYS A 29 13.39 -27.87 8.15
CA LYS A 29 12.41 -28.16 7.09
C LYS A 29 12.99 -27.72 5.74
N THR A 30 12.94 -28.59 4.74
CA THR A 30 13.23 -28.24 3.35
C THR A 30 12.21 -27.19 2.90
N THR A 31 12.68 -25.97 2.62
CA THR A 31 11.82 -24.87 2.22
C THR A 31 11.31 -25.08 0.79
N SER A 32 10.04 -24.77 0.55
CA SER A 32 9.50 -24.65 -0.81
C SER A 32 10.24 -23.52 -1.54
N HIS A 33 10.67 -23.75 -2.78
CA HIS A 33 11.28 -22.72 -3.63
C HIS A 33 10.27 -21.60 -3.93
N ASN A 34 10.25 -20.56 -3.11
CA ASN A 34 9.54 -19.33 -3.42
C ASN A 34 10.60 -18.23 -3.63
N LEU A 35 10.69 -17.79 -4.88
CA LEU A 35 11.71 -16.84 -5.37
C LEU A 35 11.71 -15.49 -4.65
N PHE A 36 10.63 -15.15 -3.93
CA PHE A 36 10.54 -13.90 -3.17
C PHE A 36 11.03 -14.02 -1.71
N PHE A 37 11.34 -15.23 -1.22
CA PHE A 37 11.87 -15.46 0.12
C PHE A 37 13.40 -15.59 0.08
N ASN A 38 14.07 -14.46 0.30
CA ASN A 38 15.52 -14.42 0.49
C ASN A 38 15.88 -14.39 1.98
N VAL A 39 17.17 -14.56 2.29
CA VAL A 39 17.69 -14.52 3.67
C VAL A 39 17.30 -13.23 4.40
N GLY A 40 17.33 -12.09 3.71
CA GLY A 40 16.97 -10.79 4.29
C GLY A 40 15.49 -10.68 4.66
N ALA A 41 14.60 -11.33 3.90
CA ALA A 41 13.17 -11.40 4.23
C ALA A 41 12.91 -12.37 5.39
N ILE A 42 13.57 -13.53 5.42
CA ILE A 42 13.39 -14.54 6.48
C ILE A 42 13.90 -14.04 7.84
N THR A 43 15.01 -13.30 7.82
CA THR A 43 15.62 -12.72 9.03
C THR A 43 15.04 -11.35 9.39
N GLU A 44 14.08 -10.85 8.63
CA GLU A 44 13.51 -9.49 8.74
C GLU A 44 14.53 -8.35 8.57
N ILE A 45 15.82 -8.64 8.31
CA ILE A 45 16.87 -7.64 8.06
C ILE A 45 16.47 -6.69 6.93
N TYR A 46 15.80 -7.20 5.89
CA TYR A 46 15.33 -6.37 4.79
C TYR A 46 14.33 -5.30 5.24
N ASP A 47 13.47 -5.59 6.21
CA ASP A 47 12.51 -4.62 6.74
C ASP A 47 13.20 -3.53 7.57
N TYR A 48 14.24 -3.89 8.34
CA TYR A 48 15.10 -2.91 9.00
C TYR A 48 15.86 -2.04 8.00
N LEU A 49 16.40 -2.63 6.94
CA LEU A 49 17.06 -1.87 5.87
C LEU A 49 16.09 -0.90 5.18
N ARG A 50 14.85 -1.33 4.91
CA ARG A 50 13.82 -0.44 4.35
C ARG A 50 13.53 0.75 5.26
N LEU A 51 13.40 0.53 6.57
CA LEU A 51 13.22 1.60 7.54
C LEU A 51 14.42 2.54 7.60
N LEU A 52 15.64 2.00 7.55
CA LEU A 52 16.87 2.78 7.54
C LEU A 52 16.92 3.70 6.31
N PHE A 53 16.81 3.14 5.11
CA PHE A 53 16.86 3.92 3.87
C PHE A 53 15.70 4.91 3.73
N ALA A 54 14.50 4.57 4.23
CA ALA A 54 13.38 5.51 4.22
C ALA A 54 13.58 6.71 5.16
N ARG A 55 14.34 6.56 6.25
CA ARG A 55 14.56 7.62 7.24
C ARG A 55 15.80 8.47 6.98
N VAL A 56 16.90 7.84 6.57
CA VAL A 56 18.20 8.53 6.43
C VAL A 56 18.80 8.43 5.04
N GLY A 57 18.16 7.72 4.11
CA GLY A 57 18.63 7.64 2.73
C GLY A 57 18.41 8.95 1.98
N GLU A 58 19.44 9.40 1.26
CA GLU A 58 19.32 10.51 0.32
C GLU A 58 18.86 9.99 -1.06
N PRO A 59 17.64 10.30 -1.51
CA PRO A 59 17.18 9.86 -2.82
C PRO A 59 17.93 10.63 -3.92
N ARG A 60 18.39 9.90 -4.95
CA ARG A 60 19.11 10.48 -6.09
C ARG A 60 18.44 10.12 -7.41
N CYS A 61 18.48 11.06 -8.35
CA CYS A 61 18.04 10.82 -9.71
C CYS A 61 18.97 9.78 -10.38
N PRO A 62 18.43 8.68 -10.96
CA PRO A 62 19.27 7.65 -11.58
C PRO A 62 20.02 8.16 -12.83
N ASP A 63 19.45 9.12 -13.56
CA ASP A 63 20.02 9.62 -14.80
C ASP A 63 21.04 10.75 -14.57
N HIS A 64 20.75 11.65 -13.63
CA HIS A 64 21.52 12.88 -13.41
C HIS A 64 22.39 12.85 -12.14
N GLY A 65 22.15 11.90 -11.23
CA GLY A 65 22.93 11.75 -9.98
C GLY A 65 22.70 12.83 -8.93
N HIS A 66 21.84 13.82 -9.18
CA HIS A 66 21.52 14.89 -8.24
C HIS A 66 20.56 14.42 -7.13
N ASN A 67 20.63 15.08 -5.99
CA ASN A 67 19.74 14.83 -4.85
C ASN A 67 18.31 15.26 -5.18
N LEU A 68 17.35 14.36 -4.97
CA LEU A 68 15.93 14.66 -5.13
C LEU A 68 15.46 15.41 -3.89
N GLN A 69 15.01 16.65 -4.10
CA GLN A 69 14.40 17.48 -3.06
C GLN A 69 12.91 17.62 -3.30
N ALA A 70 12.17 17.92 -2.24
CA ALA A 70 10.76 18.26 -2.35
C ALA A 70 10.61 19.55 -3.16
N GLN A 71 9.76 19.51 -4.18
CA GLN A 71 9.42 20.68 -4.97
C GLN A 71 8.38 21.52 -4.25
N THR A 72 8.46 22.84 -4.40
CA THR A 72 7.42 23.75 -3.92
C THR A 72 6.22 23.72 -4.87
N VAL A 73 5.04 24.11 -4.38
CA VAL A 73 3.83 24.20 -5.22
C VAL A 73 4.06 25.14 -6.41
N SER A 74 4.74 26.27 -6.20
CA SER A 74 5.10 27.19 -7.28
C SER A 74 5.95 26.52 -8.36
N GLN A 75 6.98 25.77 -7.97
CA GLN A 75 7.82 25.03 -8.93
C GLN A 75 7.00 24.00 -9.74
N MET A 76 6.02 23.35 -9.12
CA MET A 76 5.12 22.43 -9.81
C MET A 76 4.22 23.16 -10.82
N VAL A 77 3.68 24.32 -10.46
CA VAL A 77 2.86 25.16 -11.35
C VAL A 77 3.70 25.67 -12.52
N ASP A 78 4.91 26.18 -12.27
CA ASP A 78 5.83 26.66 -13.29
C ASP A 78 6.16 25.55 -14.30
N ALA A 79 6.39 24.32 -13.82
CA ALA A 79 6.64 23.17 -14.67
C ALA A 79 5.43 22.80 -15.56
N VAL A 80 4.20 22.94 -15.05
CA VAL A 80 2.98 22.69 -15.85
C VAL A 80 2.79 23.80 -16.89
N LEU A 81 3.04 25.06 -16.53
CA LEU A 81 2.95 26.20 -17.46
C LEU A 81 4.01 26.18 -18.55
N ALA A 82 5.15 25.51 -18.32
CA ALA A 82 6.19 25.32 -19.33
C ALA A 82 5.84 24.29 -20.42
N LEU A 83 4.71 23.58 -20.30
CA LEU A 83 4.27 22.64 -21.32
C LEU A 83 3.80 23.38 -22.59
N PRO A 84 3.86 22.75 -23.77
CA PRO A 84 3.45 23.39 -25.02
C PRO A 84 2.00 23.88 -24.97
N GLU A 85 1.77 25.07 -25.54
CA GLU A 85 0.42 25.65 -25.64
C GLU A 85 -0.53 24.69 -26.39
N GLY A 86 -1.75 24.53 -25.87
CA GLY A 86 -2.73 23.58 -26.40
C GLY A 86 -2.61 22.15 -25.83
N SER A 87 -1.67 21.88 -24.92
CA SER A 87 -1.59 20.60 -24.19
C SER A 87 -2.87 20.35 -23.38
N LYS A 88 -3.58 19.26 -23.69
CA LYS A 88 -4.75 18.82 -22.92
C LYS A 88 -4.30 17.94 -21.76
N LEU A 89 -4.46 18.44 -20.55
CA LEU A 89 -4.09 17.76 -19.31
C LEU A 89 -5.33 17.59 -18.45
N MET A 90 -5.31 16.57 -17.60
CA MET A 90 -6.31 16.36 -16.56
C MET A 90 -5.61 16.41 -15.21
N LEU A 91 -6.00 17.35 -14.36
CA LEU A 91 -5.44 17.54 -13.03
C LEU A 91 -6.12 16.58 -12.06
N LEU A 92 -5.32 15.66 -11.51
CA LEU A 92 -5.82 14.57 -10.68
C LEU A 92 -5.26 14.63 -9.27
N ALA A 93 -6.15 14.54 -8.29
CA ALA A 93 -5.80 14.44 -6.88
C ALA A 93 -5.97 13.00 -6.38
N PRO A 94 -4.89 12.23 -6.13
CA PRO A 94 -4.99 10.85 -5.67
C PRO A 94 -5.36 10.76 -4.19
N VAL A 95 -6.66 10.56 -3.90
CA VAL A 95 -7.21 10.48 -2.54
C VAL A 95 -6.99 9.10 -1.91
N VAL A 96 -7.15 8.02 -2.70
CA VAL A 96 -6.92 6.65 -2.24
C VAL A 96 -5.88 5.96 -3.11
N ARG A 97 -4.80 5.47 -2.50
CA ARG A 97 -3.68 4.80 -3.17
C ARG A 97 -3.57 3.33 -2.71
N GLU A 98 -4.04 2.41 -3.56
CA GLU A 98 -3.95 0.95 -3.38
C GLU A 98 -4.46 0.41 -2.03
N ARG A 99 -5.52 1.00 -1.49
CA ARG A 99 -6.11 0.57 -0.21
C ARG A 99 -7.32 -0.32 -0.44
N LYS A 100 -7.46 -1.34 0.41
CA LYS A 100 -8.66 -2.18 0.44
C LYS A 100 -9.81 -1.44 1.10
N GLY A 101 -11.03 -1.66 0.62
CA GLY A 101 -12.24 -1.09 1.20
C GLY A 101 -13.22 -0.55 0.16
N GLU A 102 -14.45 -0.31 0.59
CA GLU A 102 -15.53 0.20 -0.27
C GLU A 102 -15.46 1.73 -0.44
N HIS A 103 -14.78 2.42 0.49
CA HIS A 103 -14.51 3.87 0.47
C HIS A 103 -15.76 4.76 0.32
N LEU A 104 -16.94 4.30 0.78
CA LEU A 104 -18.20 5.03 0.70
C LEU A 104 -18.12 6.46 1.27
N HIS A 105 -17.50 6.61 2.44
CA HIS A 105 -17.31 7.92 3.08
C HIS A 105 -16.50 8.88 2.22
N VAL A 106 -15.49 8.39 1.51
CA VAL A 106 -14.67 9.21 0.61
C VAL A 106 -15.52 9.74 -0.55
N PHE A 107 -16.40 8.91 -1.12
CA PHE A 107 -17.29 9.37 -2.18
C PHE A 107 -18.30 10.42 -1.69
N GLU A 108 -18.83 10.26 -0.47
CA GLU A 108 -19.72 11.25 0.14
C GLU A 108 -19.03 12.60 0.37
N GLU A 109 -17.81 12.60 0.91
CA GLU A 109 -17.01 13.82 1.11
C GLU A 109 -16.70 14.54 -0.20
N LEU A 110 -16.40 13.78 -1.26
CA LEU A 110 -16.12 14.33 -2.58
C LEU A 110 -17.36 14.95 -3.23
N ARG A 111 -18.52 14.31 -3.12
CA ARG A 111 -19.80 14.88 -3.56
C ARG A 111 -20.15 16.13 -2.77
N ALA A 112 -19.98 16.10 -1.45
CA ALA A 112 -20.24 17.26 -0.58
C ALA A 112 -19.32 18.44 -0.91
N SER A 113 -18.10 18.16 -1.38
CA SER A 113 -17.14 19.15 -1.85
C SER A 113 -17.42 19.65 -3.28
N GLY A 114 -18.44 19.11 -3.96
CA GLY A 114 -18.90 19.55 -5.28
C GLY A 114 -18.12 18.98 -6.47
N PHE A 115 -17.31 17.93 -6.27
CA PHE A 115 -16.66 17.26 -7.39
C PHE A 115 -17.66 16.38 -8.15
N VAL A 116 -17.53 16.36 -9.47
CA VAL A 116 -18.44 15.59 -10.37
C VAL A 116 -17.78 14.33 -10.91
N ARG A 117 -16.47 14.39 -11.22
CA ARG A 117 -15.77 13.27 -11.88
C ARG A 117 -14.65 12.73 -11.00
N ALA A 118 -14.51 11.41 -11.00
CA ALA A 118 -13.39 10.71 -10.37
C ALA A 118 -12.86 9.61 -11.29
N ARG A 119 -11.56 9.35 -11.22
CA ARG A 119 -10.89 8.21 -11.84
C ARG A 119 -10.76 7.09 -10.81
N ILE A 120 -11.52 6.02 -11.02
CA ILE A 120 -11.57 4.85 -10.14
C ILE A 120 -10.93 3.67 -10.88
N ASN A 121 -9.85 3.13 -10.33
CA ASN A 121 -9.06 2.03 -10.92
C ASN A 121 -8.66 2.28 -12.39
N GLY A 122 -8.42 3.54 -12.75
CA GLY A 122 -8.03 3.96 -14.09
C GLY A 122 -9.18 4.38 -15.02
N ILE A 123 -10.43 4.13 -14.63
CA ILE A 123 -11.62 4.51 -15.42
C ILE A 123 -12.18 5.82 -14.86
N VAL A 124 -12.38 6.81 -15.73
CA VAL A 124 -13.04 8.07 -15.36
C VAL A 124 -14.55 7.83 -15.35
N THR A 125 -15.19 8.06 -14.21
CA THR A 125 -16.62 7.92 -14.01
C THR A 125 -17.18 9.18 -13.37
N ASP A 126 -18.49 9.38 -13.53
CA ASP A 126 -19.21 10.32 -12.68
C ASP A 126 -19.24 9.79 -11.24
N LEU A 127 -19.28 10.70 -10.27
CA LEU A 127 -19.39 10.38 -8.85
C LEU A 127 -20.81 9.94 -8.47
N ASP A 128 -21.81 10.36 -9.24
CA ASP A 128 -23.21 9.93 -9.06
C ASP A 128 -23.42 8.49 -9.54
N ASP A 129 -22.78 8.13 -10.65
CA ASP A 129 -22.80 6.77 -11.23
C ASP A 129 -21.56 5.93 -10.85
N ALA A 130 -20.92 6.25 -9.72
CA ALA A 130 -19.72 5.56 -9.29
C ALA A 130 -20.00 4.07 -9.00
N PRO A 131 -19.19 3.13 -9.52
CA PRO A 131 -19.39 1.70 -9.31
C PRO A 131 -19.16 1.31 -7.84
N ALA A 132 -19.96 0.38 -7.33
CA ALA A 132 -19.73 -0.20 -6.02
C ALA A 132 -18.36 -0.92 -5.96
N LEU A 133 -17.57 -0.58 -4.95
CA LEU A 133 -16.24 -1.15 -4.75
C LEU A 133 -16.28 -2.37 -3.83
N GLU A 134 -15.40 -3.34 -4.09
CA GLU A 134 -15.34 -4.57 -3.29
C GLU A 134 -14.44 -4.37 -2.05
N LYS A 135 -14.99 -4.60 -0.86
CA LYS A 135 -14.27 -4.43 0.41
C LYS A 135 -12.89 -5.12 0.49
N ASN A 136 -12.76 -6.29 -0.12
CA ASN A 136 -11.56 -7.13 -0.01
C ASN A 136 -10.50 -6.85 -1.10
N ARG A 137 -10.81 -6.00 -2.08
CA ARG A 137 -9.90 -5.66 -3.19
C ARG A 137 -9.28 -4.30 -2.96
N LYS A 138 -8.04 -4.14 -3.45
CA LYS A 138 -7.35 -2.84 -3.43
C LYS A 138 -7.92 -1.97 -4.53
N HIS A 139 -8.17 -0.70 -4.20
CA HIS A 139 -8.67 0.28 -5.13
C HIS A 139 -7.80 1.53 -5.15
N ARG A 140 -7.83 2.24 -6.29
CA ARG A 140 -7.20 3.54 -6.50
C ARG A 140 -8.28 4.53 -6.92
N ILE A 141 -8.39 5.64 -6.18
CA ILE A 141 -9.41 6.67 -6.40
C ILE A 141 -8.70 8.01 -6.50
N GLU A 142 -8.94 8.71 -7.61
CA GLU A 142 -8.32 9.99 -7.91
C GLU A 142 -9.41 10.95 -8.40
N VAL A 143 -9.49 12.14 -7.82
CA VAL A 143 -10.52 13.12 -8.18
C VAL A 143 -10.05 13.94 -9.36
N VAL A 144 -10.95 14.23 -10.30
CA VAL A 144 -10.69 15.17 -11.39
C VAL A 144 -10.96 16.57 -10.87
N VAL A 145 -9.89 17.34 -10.68
CA VAL A 145 -9.95 18.72 -10.20
C VAL A 145 -10.15 19.68 -11.38
N ASP A 146 -9.49 19.41 -12.50
CA ASP A 146 -9.60 20.16 -13.76
C ASP A 146 -9.42 19.20 -14.95
#